data_AF-A0A023FE19-F1
#
_entry.id   AF-A0A023FE19-F1
#
_cell.length_a   1.000
_cell.length_b   1.000
_cell.length_c   1.000
_cell.angle_alpha   90.00
_cell.angle_beta   90.00
_cell.angle_gamma   90.00
#
_symmetry.space_group_name_H-M   'P 1'
#
loop_
_entity.id
_entity.type
_entity.pdbx_description
1 polymer ?
#
loop_
_entity_poly.entity_id
_entity_poly.type
_entity_poly.pdbx_seq_one_letter_code
_entity_poly.pdbx_strand_id
1 'polypeptide(L)'
;MRSLIFLTLLALISSTLALVIQVNTKKGMIHINETFFDAPSSDCPNEEPNKCPYRRACYCRPPMHTYMRLKGYFYSPEHNRCFKSENMDVKGCNTFKKWQECFSKCVYGKRPGMKKTDSRKKKI
;
A
#
# COMPACT_ATOMS: atom_id res chain seq x y z
N MET A 1 -38.04 38.59 4.09
CA MET A 1 -37.57 37.62 5.12
C MET A 1 -37.76 36.13 4.76
N ARG A 2 -38.42 35.76 3.65
CA ARG A 2 -38.53 34.34 3.23
C ARG A 2 -37.30 33.80 2.49
N SER A 3 -36.52 34.66 1.84
CA SER A 3 -35.40 34.25 0.96
C SER A 3 -34.14 33.76 1.71
N LEU A 4 -33.93 34.19 2.96
CA LEU A 4 -32.71 33.84 3.72
C LEU A 4 -32.77 32.42 4.28
N ILE A 5 -33.97 31.90 4.53
CA ILE A 5 -34.19 30.55 5.07
C ILE A 5 -33.85 29.48 4.02
N PHE A 6 -34.14 29.75 2.74
CA PHE A 6 -33.83 28.79 1.66
C PHE A 6 -32.33 28.65 1.40
N LEU A 7 -31.55 29.73 1.57
CA LEU A 7 -30.10 29.71 1.37
C LEU A 7 -29.37 28.90 2.45
N THR A 8 -29.81 28.98 3.71
CA THR A 8 -29.20 28.20 4.80
C THR A 8 -29.54 26.71 4.69
N LEU A 9 -30.75 26.36 4.25
CA LEU A 9 -31.16 24.98 3.98
C LEU A 9 -30.34 24.33 2.86
N LEU A 10 -30.07 25.05 1.77
CA LEU A 10 -29.24 24.55 0.66
C LEU A 10 -27.78 24.32 1.08
N ALA A 11 -27.21 25.22 1.88
CA ALA A 11 -25.84 25.06 2.39
C ALA A 11 -25.71 23.82 3.31
N LEU A 12 -26.72 23.57 4.17
CA LEU A 12 -26.77 22.39 5.04
C LEU A 12 -26.88 21.08 4.25
N ILE A 13 -27.67 21.03 3.16
CA ILE A 13 -27.80 19.84 2.31
C ILE A 13 -26.50 19.54 1.54
N SER A 14 -25.77 20.57 1.10
CA SER A 14 -24.47 20.37 0.43
C SER A 14 -23.40 19.79 1.38
N SER A 15 -23.47 20.17 2.66
CA SER A 15 -22.51 19.76 3.69
C SER A 15 -22.68 18.28 4.06
N THR A 16 -23.90 17.75 4.02
CA THR A 16 -24.18 16.34 4.32
C THR A 16 -23.83 15.42 3.15
N LEU A 17 -24.03 15.85 1.90
CA LEU A 17 -23.66 15.07 0.71
C LEU A 17 -22.14 14.87 0.58
N ALA A 18 -21.34 15.86 0.96
CA ALA A 18 -19.88 15.77 0.92
C ALA A 18 -19.31 14.70 1.87
N LEU A 19 -19.97 14.46 3.02
CA LEU A 19 -19.54 13.46 4.01
C LEU A 19 -19.86 12.01 3.61
N VAL A 20 -20.89 11.79 2.78
CA VAL A 20 -21.33 10.44 2.38
C VAL A 20 -20.41 9.82 1.31
N ILE A 21 -19.65 10.63 0.58
CA ILE A 21 -18.77 10.13 -0.50
C ILE A 21 -17.53 9.40 0.05
N GLN A 22 -17.14 9.60 1.32
CA GLN A 22 -15.93 9.00 1.88
C GLN A 22 -16.08 7.61 2.52
N VAL A 23 -17.30 7.07 2.65
CA VAL A 23 -17.53 5.82 3.41
C VAL A 23 -17.77 4.59 2.52
N ASN A 24 -17.84 4.76 1.20
CA ASN A 24 -18.20 3.69 0.26
C ASN A 24 -17.04 3.07 -0.53
N THR A 25 -15.84 2.95 0.06
CA THR A 25 -14.86 2.01 -0.47
C THR A 25 -15.29 0.59 -0.11
N LYS A 26 -16.10 0.00 -1.00
CA LYS A 26 -16.46 -1.42 -1.00
C LYS A 26 -15.22 -2.25 -0.67
N LYS A 27 -15.40 -3.17 0.27
CA LYS A 27 -14.46 -4.23 0.68
C LYS A 27 -14.32 -5.25 -0.46
N GLY A 28 -13.90 -4.80 -1.64
CA GLY A 28 -13.65 -5.65 -2.79
C GLY A 28 -12.39 -6.47 -2.54
N MET A 29 -12.44 -7.75 -2.86
CA MET A 29 -11.23 -8.57 -2.93
C MET A 29 -10.35 -7.96 -4.03
N ILE A 30 -9.29 -7.28 -3.65
CA ILE A 30 -8.40 -6.61 -4.61
C ILE A 30 -7.59 -7.70 -5.29
N HIS A 31 -7.73 -7.79 -6.61
CA HIS A 31 -6.80 -8.56 -7.41
C HIS A 31 -5.49 -7.78 -7.45
N ILE A 32 -4.43 -8.38 -6.92
CA ILE A 32 -3.11 -7.75 -6.88
C ILE A 32 -2.32 -8.32 -8.05
N ASN A 33 -1.95 -7.47 -9.01
CA ASN A 33 -1.11 -7.91 -10.11
C ASN A 33 0.35 -8.03 -9.65
N GLU A 34 0.90 -9.23 -9.80
CA GLU A 34 2.22 -9.61 -9.29
C GLU A 34 3.37 -8.86 -9.98
N THR A 35 3.15 -8.42 -11.23
CA THR A 35 4.16 -7.74 -12.04
C THR A 35 4.61 -6.38 -11.49
N PHE A 36 3.79 -5.77 -10.62
CA PHE A 36 4.11 -4.50 -9.98
C PHE A 36 5.06 -4.62 -8.79
N PHE A 37 5.35 -5.84 -8.33
CA PHE A 37 6.35 -6.13 -7.30
C PHE A 37 7.70 -6.48 -7.94
N ASP A 38 8.38 -5.46 -8.43
CA ASP A 38 9.57 -5.54 -9.27
C ASP A 38 10.91 -5.41 -8.50
N ALA A 39 10.90 -5.50 -7.16
CA ALA A 39 12.14 -5.53 -6.40
C ALA A 39 12.96 -6.78 -6.74
N PRO A 40 14.29 -6.67 -6.94
CA PRO A 40 15.14 -7.83 -7.19
C PRO A 40 15.13 -8.75 -5.97
N SER A 41 15.28 -10.06 -6.17
CA SER A 41 15.23 -11.04 -5.08
C SER A 41 16.23 -10.77 -3.96
N SER A 42 17.39 -10.17 -4.28
CA SER A 42 18.38 -9.73 -3.29
C SER A 42 17.86 -8.68 -2.31
N ASP A 43 16.86 -7.90 -2.72
CA ASP A 43 16.23 -6.86 -1.91
C ASP A 43 15.01 -7.39 -1.14
N CYS A 44 14.66 -8.68 -1.29
CA CYS A 44 13.51 -9.31 -0.66
C CYS A 44 13.91 -10.59 0.10
N PRO A 45 14.75 -10.51 1.14
CA PRO A 45 15.06 -11.67 1.98
C PRO A 45 13.81 -12.12 2.75
N ASN A 46 13.16 -13.19 2.29
CA ASN A 46 11.91 -13.71 2.88
C ASN A 46 12.11 -14.34 4.26
N GLU A 47 13.32 -14.81 4.58
CA GLU A 47 13.62 -15.50 5.84
C GLU A 47 14.26 -14.59 6.89
N GLU A 48 14.78 -13.42 6.48
CA GLU A 48 15.49 -12.49 7.33
C GLU A 48 14.84 -11.09 7.26
N PRO A 49 13.68 -10.90 7.90
CA PRO A 49 12.93 -9.63 7.85
C PRO A 49 13.76 -8.43 8.36
N ASN A 50 14.77 -8.69 9.19
CA ASN A 50 15.69 -7.67 9.70
C ASN A 50 16.66 -7.14 8.63
N LYS A 51 16.82 -7.83 7.50
CA LYS A 51 17.67 -7.41 6.38
C LYS A 51 16.89 -6.74 5.25
N CYS A 52 15.59 -6.52 5.43
CA CYS A 52 14.76 -5.88 4.41
C CYS A 52 15.21 -4.43 4.16
N PRO A 53 15.61 -4.08 2.93
CA PRO A 53 16.00 -2.71 2.58
C PRO A 53 14.80 -1.76 2.70
N TYR A 54 14.87 -0.81 3.63
CA TYR A 54 13.77 0.05 4.10
C TYR A 54 12.72 0.45 3.04
N ARG A 55 13.12 1.07 1.92
CA ARG A 55 12.18 1.52 0.87
C ARG A 55 12.00 0.55 -0.30
N ARG A 56 12.97 -0.32 -0.57
CA ARG A 56 12.85 -1.30 -1.68
C ARG A 56 11.95 -2.47 -1.26
N ALA A 57 11.90 -2.76 0.03
CA ALA A 57 10.99 -3.69 0.68
C ALA A 57 9.52 -3.46 0.29
N CYS A 58 9.10 -2.21 0.05
CA CYS A 58 7.75 -1.86 -0.41
C CYS A 58 7.37 -2.48 -1.76
N TYR A 59 8.34 -2.83 -2.60
CA TYR A 59 8.15 -3.42 -3.92
C TYR A 59 8.42 -4.92 -3.95
N CYS A 60 8.67 -5.51 -2.77
CA CYS A 60 8.69 -6.96 -2.63
C CYS A 60 7.28 -7.51 -2.67
N ARG A 61 7.15 -8.71 -3.23
CA ARG A 61 5.89 -9.43 -3.20
C ARG A 61 5.54 -9.79 -1.76
N PRO A 62 4.34 -9.45 -1.26
CA PRO A 62 3.95 -9.83 0.09
C PRO A 62 3.76 -11.35 0.17
N PRO A 63 4.35 -12.03 1.17
CA PRO A 63 4.12 -13.45 1.39
C PRO A 63 2.69 -13.67 1.89
N MET A 64 1.87 -14.30 1.05
CA MET A 64 0.52 -14.72 1.39
C MET A 64 0.58 -16.14 1.93
N HIS A 65 -0.05 -16.40 3.07
CA HIS A 65 -0.07 -17.73 3.69
C HIS A 65 -1.48 -18.29 3.69
N THR A 66 -1.63 -19.57 3.38
CA THR A 66 -2.93 -20.25 3.32
C THR A 66 -3.41 -20.75 4.68
N TYR A 67 -2.50 -20.97 5.63
CA TYR A 67 -2.80 -21.65 6.89
C TYR A 67 -2.85 -20.73 8.13
N MET A 68 -1.96 -19.75 8.24
CA MET A 68 -1.94 -18.84 9.39
C MET A 68 -2.71 -17.54 9.12
N ARG A 69 -3.71 -17.27 9.96
CA ARG A 69 -4.57 -16.07 9.88
C ARG A 69 -3.96 -14.87 10.61
N LEU A 70 -2.75 -14.47 10.20
CA LEU A 70 -2.10 -13.29 10.77
C LEU A 70 -2.56 -12.05 10.01
N LYS A 71 -3.07 -11.08 10.77
CA LYS A 71 -3.54 -9.80 10.24
C LYS A 71 -2.35 -8.86 10.05
N GLY A 72 -2.26 -8.25 8.87
CA GLY A 72 -1.22 -7.30 8.55
C GLY A 72 -1.63 -6.34 7.44
N TYR A 73 -0.69 -5.47 7.07
CA TYR A 73 -0.80 -4.53 5.96
C TYR A 73 0.35 -4.75 4.97
N PHE A 74 0.08 -4.63 3.67
CA PHE A 74 1.10 -4.59 2.62
C PHE A 74 0.86 -3.39 1.72
N TYR A 75 1.91 -2.91 1.06
CA TYR A 75 1.80 -1.86 0.07
C TYR A 75 1.62 -2.45 -1.33
N SER A 76 0.64 -1.95 -2.09
CA SER A 76 0.49 -2.24 -3.52
C SER A 76 1.04 -1.07 -4.34
N PRO A 77 2.11 -1.29 -5.12
CA PRO A 77 2.64 -0.28 -6.03
C PRO A 77 1.64 0.12 -7.13
N GLU A 78 0.84 -0.84 -7.61
CA GLU A 78 -0.20 -0.62 -8.62
C GLU A 78 -1.22 0.43 -8.19
N HIS A 79 -1.66 0.36 -6.93
CA HIS A 79 -2.70 1.25 -6.41
C HIS A 79 -2.14 2.39 -5.56
N ASN A 80 -0.82 2.45 -5.38
CA ASN A 80 -0.12 3.37 -4.50
C ASN A 80 -0.78 3.47 -3.10
N ARG A 81 -1.16 2.33 -2.53
CA ARG A 81 -1.96 2.26 -1.28
C ARG A 81 -1.59 1.04 -0.45
N CYS A 82 -1.86 1.15 0.85
CA CYS A 82 -1.72 0.06 1.81
C CYS A 82 -3.02 -0.72 1.97
N PHE A 83 -2.95 -2.04 1.88
CA PHE A 83 -4.08 -2.94 1.99
C PHE A 83 -3.93 -3.85 3.20
N LYS A 84 -5.06 -4.18 3.83
CA LYS A 84 -5.13 -5.13 4.93
C LYS A 84 -5.35 -6.53 4.37
N SER A 85 -4.56 -7.51 4.82
CA SER A 85 -4.86 -8.93 4.61
C SER A 85 -4.97 -9.64 5.95
N GLU A 86 -5.80 -10.67 6.00
CA GLU A 86 -5.95 -11.56 7.15
C GLU A 86 -5.12 -12.86 7.01
N ASN A 87 -4.47 -13.05 5.86
CA ASN A 87 -3.74 -14.24 5.46
C ASN A 87 -2.29 -13.90 5.09
N MET A 88 -1.62 -13.06 5.89
CA MET A 88 -0.25 -12.63 5.60
C MET A 88 0.75 -13.34 6.51
N ASP A 89 1.93 -13.64 5.97
CA ASP A 89 3.08 -14.01 6.82
C ASP A 89 3.76 -12.74 7.36
N VAL A 90 4.06 -12.75 8.65
CA VAL A 90 4.71 -11.66 9.39
C VAL A 90 6.19 -11.51 9.00
N LYS A 91 6.77 -12.50 8.30
CA LYS A 91 8.19 -12.52 7.93
C LYS A 91 8.54 -11.83 6.60
N GLY A 92 7.59 -11.23 5.89
CA GLY A 92 7.83 -10.56 4.61
C GLY A 92 8.36 -9.12 4.72
N CYS A 93 9.19 -8.71 3.75
CA CYS A 93 9.66 -7.33 3.65
C CYS A 93 8.55 -6.31 3.36
N ASN A 94 7.55 -6.71 2.55
CA ASN A 94 6.35 -5.91 2.29
C ASN A 94 5.20 -6.28 3.25
N THR A 95 5.53 -6.57 4.51
CA THR A 95 4.54 -6.86 5.55
C THR A 95 4.72 -5.87 6.71
N PHE A 96 3.62 -5.25 7.13
CA PHE A 96 3.58 -4.27 8.21
C PHE A 96 2.51 -4.65 9.23
N LYS A 97 2.80 -4.46 10.52
CA LYS A 97 1.84 -4.73 11.59
C LYS A 97 0.76 -3.66 11.67
N LYS A 98 1.11 -2.40 11.33
CA LYS A 98 0.23 -1.23 11.43
C LYS A 98 0.09 -0.53 10.08
N TRP A 99 -1.11 -0.01 9.80
CA TRP A 99 -1.38 0.76 8.58
C TRP A 99 -0.47 1.99 8.47
N GLN A 100 -0.28 2.73 9.57
CA GLN A 100 0.56 3.93 9.64
C GLN A 100 2.02 3.63 9.27
N GLU A 101 2.52 2.44 9.61
CA GLU A 101 3.87 2.01 9.28
C GLU A 101 4.01 1.79 7.77
N CYS A 102 3.04 1.10 7.16
CA CYS A 102 2.98 0.93 5.71
C CYS A 102 2.88 2.29 4.98
N PHE A 103 1.99 3.16 5.45
CA PHE A 103 1.75 4.47 4.84
C PHE A 103 3.00 5.36 4.87
N SER A 104 3.62 5.50 6.05
CA SER A 104 4.80 6.36 6.23
C SER A 104 6.02 5.84 5.45
N LYS A 105 6.23 4.52 5.38
CA LYS A 105 7.37 3.93 4.68
C LYS A 105 7.20 3.90 3.16
N CYS A 106 6.01 3.55 2.66
CA CYS A 106 5.81 3.19 1.26
C CYS A 106 4.96 4.17 0.45
N VAL A 107 3.91 4.75 1.04
CA VAL A 107 3.02 5.69 0.31
C VAL A 107 3.60 7.10 0.31
N TYR A 108 4.08 7.56 1.46
CA TYR A 108 4.70 8.88 1.58
C TYR A 108 6.19 8.88 1.17
N GLY A 109 6.82 7.70 1.13
CA GLY A 109 8.22 7.55 0.74
C GLY A 109 8.40 7.63 -0.78
N LYS A 110 9.35 8.45 -1.26
CA LYS A 110 9.78 8.39 -2.66
C LYS A 110 10.46 7.04 -2.95
N ARG A 111 10.01 6.35 -4.01
CA ARG A 111 10.69 5.16 -4.56
C ARG A 111 12.17 5.49 -4.78
N PRO A 112 13.11 4.71 -4.23
CA PRO A 112 14.50 4.84 -4.62
C PRO A 112 14.61 4.56 -6.12
N GLY A 113 15.16 5.49 -6.89
CA GLY A 113 15.45 5.23 -8.29
C GLY A 113 16.40 4.02 -8.39
N MET A 114 16.02 3.00 -9.15
CA MET A 114 16.97 1.95 -9.52
C MET A 114 18.09 2.64 -10.31
N LYS A 115 19.30 2.69 -9.75
CA LYS A 115 20.48 2.96 -10.57
C LYS A 115 20.46 1.88 -11.64
N LYS A 116 20.26 2.25 -12.91
CA LYS A 116 20.39 1.32 -14.03
C LYS A 116 21.76 0.67 -13.89
N THR A 117 21.78 -0.61 -13.57
CA THR A 117 23.00 -1.41 -13.61
C THR A 117 23.40 -1.46 -15.08
N ASP A 118 24.35 -0.61 -15.46
CA ASP A 118 24.93 -0.59 -16.79
C ASP A 118 25.53 -1.98 -17.04
N SER A 119 24.87 -2.77 -17.88
CA SER A 119 25.20 -4.17 -18.14
C SER A 119 26.50 -4.34 -18.94
N ARG A 120 27.26 -3.25 -19.15
CA ARG A 120 28.53 -3.23 -19.91
C ARG A 120 29.78 -3.66 -19.13
N LYS A 121 29.67 -4.20 -17.91
CA LYS A 121 30.83 -4.74 -17.18
C LYS A 121 30.68 -6.22 -16.85
N LYS A 122 30.60 -7.08 -17.88
CA LYS A 122 30.95 -8.50 -17.74
C LYS A 122 31.50 -9.06 -19.05
N LYS A 123 32.75 -8.70 -19.36
CA LYS A 123 33.68 -9.47 -20.18
C LYS A 123 35.08 -9.24 -19.61
N ILE A 124 35.54 -10.19 -18.80
CA ILE A 124 36.95 -10.51 -18.61
C ILE A 124 37.07 -11.96 -19.06
#